data_AF-A0AA41L075-F1
#
_entry.id   AF-A0AA41L075-F1
#
_cell.length_a   1.000
_cell.length_b   1.000
_cell.length_c   1.000
_cell.angle_alpha   90.00
_cell.angle_beta   90.00
_cell.angle_gamma   90.00
#
_symmetry.space_group_name_H-M   'P 1'
#
loop_
_entity.id
_entity.type
_entity.pdbx_description
1 polymer ?
#
loop_
_entity_poly.entity_id
_entity_poly.type
_entity_poly.pdbx_seq_one_letter_code
_entity_poly.pdbx_strand_id
1 'polypeptide(L)'
;MEQEDFSVPDDFPRPVHMGAASGLQDKLLLVKYGSKFYTPGCTPPELRRRWDVCEDLSRQFSEKCRETKGGKRAHMSEVEILEQYLQRSLRMGWGSSEEMQWVSRRTSAILGWPVAIRSSE
;
A
#
# COMPACT_ATOMS: atom_id res chain seq x y z
N MET A 1 20.66 -23.12 -1.51
CA MET A 1 19.67 -22.16 -2.06
C MET A 1 18.85 -21.69 -0.88
N GLU A 2 19.25 -20.58 -0.28
CA GLU A 2 18.39 -19.89 0.70
C GLU A 2 17.05 -19.60 0.02
N GLN A 3 15.97 -20.17 0.58
CA GLN A 3 14.63 -19.75 0.23
C GLN A 3 14.47 -18.36 0.82
N GLU A 4 14.78 -17.33 0.04
CA GLU A 4 14.41 -15.98 0.42
C GLU A 4 12.87 -15.91 0.47
N ASP A 5 12.34 -15.80 1.68
CA ASP A 5 10.90 -15.68 1.92
C ASP A 5 10.44 -14.30 1.47
N PHE A 6 9.97 -14.21 0.23
CA PHE A 6 9.31 -13.01 -0.30
C PHE A 6 7.80 -13.04 -0.07
N SER A 7 7.36 -13.63 1.04
CA SER A 7 5.95 -13.70 1.37
C SER A 7 5.41 -12.29 1.56
N VAL A 8 4.44 -11.93 0.72
CA VAL A 8 3.71 -10.65 0.77
C VAL A 8 2.23 -11.01 0.88
N PRO A 9 1.47 -10.37 1.79
CA PRO A 9 0.05 -10.62 1.95
C PRO A 9 -0.72 -10.51 0.63
N ASP A 10 -1.74 -11.35 0.46
CA ASP A 10 -2.52 -11.38 -0.80
C ASP A 10 -3.30 -10.09 -1.05
N ASP A 11 -3.75 -9.42 0.01
CA ASP A 11 -4.45 -8.12 -0.05
C ASP A 11 -3.51 -6.92 -0.34
N PHE A 12 -2.18 -7.12 -0.38
CA PHE A 12 -1.26 -6.05 -0.75
C PHE A 12 -1.38 -5.74 -2.25
N PRO A 13 -1.53 -4.46 -2.64
CA PRO A 13 -1.74 -4.10 -4.03
C PRO A 13 -0.56 -4.51 -4.90
N ARG A 14 -0.84 -5.31 -5.92
CA ARG A 14 0.12 -5.69 -6.95
C ARG A 14 -0.14 -4.80 -8.15
N PRO A 15 0.88 -4.15 -8.74
CA PRO A 15 0.67 -3.29 -9.89
C PRO A 15 -0.04 -4.04 -11.01
N VAL A 16 -1.28 -3.66 -11.29
CA VAL A 16 -2.02 -4.16 -12.44
C VAL A 16 -1.55 -3.36 -13.64
N HIS A 17 -0.42 -3.77 -14.21
CA HIS A 17 -0.09 -3.32 -15.56
C HIS A 17 -1.09 -4.01 -16.50
N MET A 18 -2.13 -3.27 -16.90
CA MET A 18 -3.09 -3.68 -17.91
C MET A 18 -2.33 -4.11 -19.17
N GLY A 19 -2.16 -5.42 -19.34
CA GLY A 19 -1.78 -6.02 -20.61
C GLY A 19 -2.97 -5.96 -21.55
N ALA A 20 -3.33 -4.76 -22.01
CA ALA A 20 -4.28 -4.60 -23.11
C ALA A 20 -3.55 -4.91 -24.42
N ALA A 21 -3.40 -6.20 -24.72
CA ALA A 21 -3.03 -6.65 -26.05
C ALA A 21 -4.23 -6.45 -26.99
N SER A 22 -4.41 -5.23 -27.49
CA SER A 22 -5.19 -4.99 -28.69
C SER A 22 -4.35 -4.17 -29.67
N GLY A 23 -3.60 -4.87 -30.52
CA GLY A 23 -3.18 -4.36 -31.83
C GLY A 23 -1.86 -3.61 -31.96
N LEU A 24 -1.07 -3.37 -30.90
CA LEU A 24 0.26 -2.79 -31.04
C LEU A 24 1.22 -3.45 -30.04
N GLN A 25 2.20 -4.19 -30.55
CA GLN A 25 3.27 -4.79 -29.73
C GLN A 25 4.22 -3.68 -29.26
N ASP A 26 3.80 -2.89 -28.27
CA ASP A 26 4.76 -2.20 -27.42
C ASP A 26 5.47 -3.28 -26.60
N LYS A 27 6.75 -3.47 -26.90
CA LYS A 27 7.64 -4.46 -26.28
C LYS A 27 7.45 -4.43 -24.76
N LEU A 28 6.66 -5.35 -24.23
CA LEU A 28 6.53 -5.57 -22.79
C LEU A 28 7.94 -5.91 -22.29
N LEU A 29 8.60 -4.95 -21.64
CA LEU A 29 9.89 -5.15 -21.01
C LEU A 29 9.67 -6.06 -19.81
N LEU A 30 9.69 -7.37 -20.01
CA LEU A 30 9.53 -8.34 -18.93
C LEU A 30 10.88 -8.62 -18.27
N VAL A 31 10.88 -8.64 -16.94
CA VAL A 31 12.04 -9.02 -16.11
C VAL A 31 11.88 -10.48 -15.71
N LYS A 32 12.92 -11.30 -15.93
CA LYS A 32 12.94 -12.69 -15.49
C LYS A 32 13.37 -12.76 -14.03
N TYR A 33 12.58 -13.44 -13.19
CA TYR A 33 12.95 -13.78 -11.83
C TYR A 33 12.66 -15.26 -11.57
N GLY A 34 13.71 -16.04 -11.29
CA GLY A 34 13.63 -17.50 -11.25
C GLY A 34 13.16 -18.09 -12.59
N SER A 35 12.09 -18.89 -12.56
CA SER A 35 11.49 -19.52 -13.75
C SER A 35 10.33 -18.74 -14.37
N LYS A 36 10.02 -17.54 -13.85
CA LYS A 36 8.86 -16.73 -14.26
C LYS A 36 9.29 -15.36 -14.78
N PHE A 37 8.44 -14.76 -15.60
CA PHE A 37 8.60 -13.40 -16.12
C PHE A 37 7.59 -12.47 -15.47
N TYR A 38 8.04 -11.28 -15.11
CA TYR A 38 7.27 -10.26 -14.39
C TYR A 38 7.39 -8.92 -15.10
N THR A 39 6.40 -8.06 -14.94
CA THR A 39 6.57 -6.64 -15.26
C THR A 39 7.56 -6.00 -14.26
N PRO A 40 8.41 -5.05 -14.68
CA PRO A 40 9.29 -4.31 -13.78
C PRO A 40 8.52 -3.75 -12.58
N GLY A 41 9.05 -3.91 -11.37
CA GLY A 41 8.36 -3.51 -10.14
C GLY A 41 7.36 -4.53 -9.58
N CYS A 42 7.18 -5.68 -10.25
CA CYS A 42 6.30 -6.78 -9.82
C CYS A 42 7.05 -8.08 -9.48
N THR A 43 8.38 -8.11 -9.50
CA THR A 43 9.11 -9.31 -9.07
C THR A 43 8.89 -9.55 -7.56
N PRO A 44 8.99 -10.80 -7.08
CA PRO A 44 8.87 -11.10 -5.65
C PRO A 44 9.72 -10.22 -4.72
N PRO A 45 11.02 -9.97 -4.98
CA PRO A 45 11.82 -9.08 -4.14
C PRO A 45 11.39 -7.60 -4.21
N GLU A 46 10.92 -7.13 -5.37
CA GLU A 46 10.43 -5.75 -5.51
C GLU A 46 9.12 -5.54 -4.75
N LEU A 47 8.17 -6.48 -4.87
CA LEU A 47 6.93 -6.45 -4.10
C LEU A 47 7.19 -6.55 -2.61
N ARG A 48 8.13 -7.41 -2.18
CA ARG A 48 8.53 -7.51 -0.78
C ARG A 48 9.05 -6.18 -0.26
N ARG A 49 9.97 -5.52 -0.97
CA ARG A 49 10.48 -4.20 -0.56
C ARG A 49 9.39 -3.15 -0.45
N ARG A 50 8.45 -3.11 -1.41
CA ARG A 50 7.32 -2.17 -1.37
C ARG A 50 6.41 -2.45 -0.17
N TRP A 51 6.14 -3.72 0.09
CA TRP A 51 5.37 -4.11 1.26
C TRP A 51 6.08 -3.71 2.57
N ASP A 52 7.38 -3.97 2.71
CA ASP A 52 8.15 -3.58 3.90
C ASP A 52 8.09 -2.06 4.15
N VAL A 53 8.20 -1.25 3.09
CA VAL A 53 8.06 0.22 3.17
C VAL A 53 6.65 0.63 3.60
N CYS A 54 5.62 0.02 3.00
CA CYS A 54 4.23 0.31 3.37
C CYS A 54 3.91 -0.14 4.81
N GLU A 55 4.46 -1.27 5.25
CA GLU A 55 4.28 -1.80 6.61
C GLU A 55 4.93 -0.87 7.64
N ASP A 56 6.14 -0.38 7.37
CA ASP A 56 6.79 0.62 8.21
C ASP A 56 6.00 1.93 8.27
N LEU A 57 5.54 2.42 7.11
CA LEU A 57 4.71 3.62 7.03
C LEU A 57 3.42 3.47 7.85
N SER A 58 2.79 2.29 7.81
CA SER A 58 1.59 1.97 8.59
C SER A 58 1.84 2.06 10.10
N ARG A 59 3.02 1.64 10.56
CA ARG A 59 3.42 1.74 11.97
C ARG A 59 3.62 3.19 12.37
N GLN A 60 4.36 3.97 11.58
CA GLN A 60 4.55 5.40 11.84
C GLN A 60 3.21 6.15 11.88
N PHE A 61 2.29 5.81 10.98
CA PHE A 61 0.95 6.42 10.95
C PHE A 61 0.13 6.06 12.17
N SER A 62 0.23 4.82 12.66
CA SER A 62 -0.46 4.39 13.86
C SER A 62 -0.04 5.21 15.08
N GLU A 63 1.26 5.48 15.24
CA GLU A 63 1.79 6.32 16.32
C GLU A 63 1.26 7.75 16.22
N LYS A 64 1.30 8.34 15.01
CA LYS A 64 0.80 9.70 14.76
C LYS A 64 -0.71 9.84 14.93
N CYS A 65 -1.47 8.81 14.58
CA CYS A 65 -2.91 8.77 14.82
C CYS A 65 -3.23 8.72 16.32
N ARG A 66 -2.50 7.90 17.10
CA ARG A 66 -2.63 7.85 18.57
C ARG A 66 -2.29 9.19 19.23
N GLU A 67 -1.17 9.81 18.83
CA GLU A 67 -0.79 11.16 19.30
C GLU A 67 -1.89 12.18 18.99
N THR A 68 -2.46 12.10 17.78
CA THR A 68 -3.53 13.01 17.34
C THR A 68 -4.80 12.84 18.17
N LYS A 69 -5.23 11.59 18.40
CA LYS A 69 -6.42 11.27 19.19
C LYS A 69 -6.25 11.57 20.68
N GLY A 70 -5.03 11.43 21.22
CA GLY A 70 -4.73 11.77 22.61
C GLY A 70 -4.46 13.26 22.85
N GLY A 71 -4.33 14.07 21.80
CA GLY A 71 -3.95 15.48 21.88
C GLY A 71 -5.09 16.44 21.58
N LYS A 72 -4.76 17.54 20.88
CA LYS A 72 -5.68 18.64 20.58
C LYS A 72 -6.86 18.25 19.67
N ARG A 73 -6.79 17.10 19.01
CA ARG A 73 -7.83 16.57 18.10
C ARG A 73 -8.61 15.40 18.71
N ALA A 74 -8.64 15.27 20.04
CA ALA A 74 -9.39 14.21 20.71
C ALA A 74 -10.89 14.17 20.36
N HIS A 75 -11.47 15.31 20.02
CA HIS A 75 -12.86 15.47 19.59
C HIS A 75 -13.16 14.86 18.21
N MET A 76 -12.14 14.62 17.37
CA MET A 76 -12.30 14.04 16.04
C MET A 76 -12.56 12.54 16.11
N SER A 77 -13.37 12.01 15.20
CA SER A 77 -13.54 10.56 15.08
C SER A 77 -12.27 9.88 14.57
N GLU A 78 -12.13 8.60 14.89
CA GLU A 78 -11.01 7.76 14.45
C GLU A 78 -10.96 7.67 12.92
N VAL A 79 -12.12 7.60 12.27
CA VAL A 79 -12.28 7.60 10.82
C VAL A 79 -11.76 8.91 10.22
N GLU A 80 -12.18 10.07 10.76
CA GLU A 80 -11.73 11.37 10.24
C GLU A 80 -10.22 11.57 10.38
N ILE A 81 -9.62 11.08 11.46
CA ILE A 81 -8.16 11.11 11.63
C ILE A 81 -7.51 10.28 10.52
N LEU A 82 -7.91 9.02 10.35
CA LEU A 82 -7.37 8.14 9.31
C LEU A 82 -7.54 8.72 7.90
N GLU A 83 -8.71 9.29 7.59
CA GLU A 83 -8.98 9.93 6.31
C GLU A 83 -8.05 11.13 6.06
N GLN A 84 -7.78 11.98 7.05
CA GLN A 84 -6.83 13.08 6.88
C GLN A 84 -5.42 12.60 6.57
N TYR A 85 -4.96 11.55 7.24
CA TYR A 85 -3.65 10.95 6.95
C TYR A 85 -3.62 10.33 5.55
N LEU A 86 -4.67 9.62 5.13
CA LEU A 86 -4.78 9.08 3.77
C LEU A 86 -4.75 10.20 2.72
N GLN A 87 -5.59 11.23 2.85
CA GLN A 87 -5.64 12.36 1.93
C GLN A 87 -4.33 13.13 1.85
N ARG A 88 -3.64 13.29 2.98
CA ARG A 88 -2.31 13.90 3.01
C ARG A 88 -1.30 13.04 2.24
N SER A 89 -1.32 11.72 2.44
CA SER A 89 -0.37 10.80 1.79
C SER A 89 -0.56 10.77 0.28
N LEU A 90 -1.81 10.77 -0.19
CA LEU A 90 -2.16 10.87 -1.61
C LEU A 90 -1.67 12.20 -2.21
N ARG A 91 -1.88 13.31 -1.50
CA ARG A 91 -1.46 14.65 -1.96
C ARG A 91 0.06 14.79 -2.05
N MET A 92 0.80 14.15 -1.14
CA MET A 92 2.27 14.19 -1.14
C MET A 92 2.89 13.22 -2.15
N GLY A 93 2.09 12.34 -2.78
CA GLY A 93 2.57 11.40 -3.79
C GLY A 93 3.49 10.31 -3.23
N TRP A 94 3.27 9.87 -1.99
CA TRP A 94 4.15 8.90 -1.32
C TRP A 94 4.05 7.46 -1.87
N GLY A 95 3.07 7.17 -2.70
CA GLY A 95 2.89 5.90 -3.38
C GLY A 95 1.65 5.93 -4.26
N SER A 96 1.28 4.78 -4.83
CA SER A 96 0.04 4.67 -5.58
C SER A 96 -1.18 4.85 -4.68
N SER A 97 -2.32 5.21 -5.28
CA SER A 97 -3.58 5.31 -4.54
C SER A 97 -3.94 4.01 -3.81
N GLU A 98 -3.66 2.87 -4.43
CA GLU A 98 -3.92 1.54 -3.87
C GLU A 98 -2.99 1.25 -2.69
N GLU A 99 -1.71 1.61 -2.77
CA GLU A 99 -0.75 1.47 -1.67
C GLU A 99 -1.15 2.31 -0.47
N MET A 100 -1.53 3.57 -0.68
CA MET A 100 -1.94 4.44 0.42
C MET A 100 -3.25 3.99 1.06
N GLN A 101 -4.19 3.45 0.28
CA GLN A 101 -5.38 2.81 0.81
C GLN A 101 -5.03 1.56 1.63
N TRP A 102 -4.10 0.74 1.16
CA TRP A 102 -3.61 -0.40 1.93
C TRP A 102 -2.96 0.03 3.25
N VAL A 103 -2.11 1.06 3.24
CA VAL A 103 -1.49 1.64 4.45
C VAL A 103 -2.55 2.15 5.42
N SER A 104 -3.61 2.80 4.93
CA SER A 104 -4.71 3.28 5.76
C SER A 104 -5.47 2.11 6.43
N ARG A 105 -5.81 1.07 5.65
CA ARG A 105 -6.44 -0.16 6.18
C ARG A 105 -5.55 -0.85 7.22
N ARG A 106 -4.24 -0.95 6.94
CA ARG A 106 -3.26 -1.55 7.83
C ARG A 106 -3.10 -0.76 9.13
N THR A 107 -3.05 0.57 9.04
CA THR A 107 -3.04 1.48 10.20
C THR A 107 -4.28 1.29 11.06
N SER A 108 -5.46 1.22 10.44
CA SER A 108 -6.73 0.95 11.11
C SER A 108 -6.68 -0.37 11.89
N ALA A 109 -6.15 -1.43 11.27
CA ALA A 109 -6.01 -2.74 11.90
C ALA A 109 -5.02 -2.73 13.07
N ILE A 110 -3.91 -2.01 12.97
CA ILE A 110 -2.94 -1.85 14.08
C ILE A 110 -3.57 -1.14 15.29
N LEU A 111 -4.43 -0.14 15.03
CA LEU A 111 -5.07 0.66 16.07
C LEU A 111 -6.36 0.04 16.63
N GLY A 112 -6.91 -0.97 15.94
CA GLY A 112 -8.25 -1.49 16.25
C GLY A 112 -9.37 -0.49 15.92
N TRP A 113 -9.11 0.45 15.00
CA TRP A 113 -10.05 1.49 14.61
C TRP A 113 -10.95 1.03 13.46
N PRO A 114 -12.14 1.63 13.29
CA PRO A 114 -12.97 1.41 12.11
C PRO A 114 -12.25 1.86 10.83
N VAL A 115 -12.32 1.02 9.79
CA VAL A 115 -11.67 1.31 8.51
C VAL A 115 -12.38 2.48 7.83
N ALA A 116 -11.61 3.47 7.40
CA ALA A 116 -12.07 4.51 6.48
C ALA A 116 -12.23 3.91 5.07
N ILE A 117 -13.28 3.13 4.84
CA ILE A 117 -13.60 2.66 3.49
C ILE A 117 -14.22 3.84 2.76
N ARG A 118 -13.46 4.48 1.86
CA ARG A 118 -14.09 5.21 0.77
C ARG A 118 -14.62 4.16 -0.20
N SER A 119 -15.94 3.94 -0.17
CA SER A 119 -16.64 3.30 -1.28
C SER A 119 -16.17 3.98 -2.56
N SER A 120 -15.54 3.22 -3.43
CA SER A 120 -15.24 3.67 -4.78
C SER A 120 -16.59 3.72 -5.50
N GLU A 121 -17.20 4.90 -5.56
CA GLU A 121 -18.27 5.22 -6.52
C GLU A 121 -17.65 5.67 -7.84
#